data_AF-A0AAD6DTY8-F1
#
_entry.id   AF-A0AAD6DTY8-F1
#
_cell.length_a   1.000
_cell.length_b   1.000
_cell.length_c   1.000
_cell.angle_alpha   90.00
_cell.angle_beta   90.00
_cell.angle_gamma   90.00
#
_symmetry.space_group_name_H-M   'P 1'
#
loop_
_entity.id
_entity.type
_entity.pdbx_description
1 polymer ?
#
loop_
_entity_poly.entity_id
_entity_poly.type
_entity_poly.pdbx_seq_one_letter_code
_entity_poly.pdbx_strand_id
1 'polypeptide(L)'
;MEPRRLDDVTDVAEGIRTEIKVLLPQVTTIEEDEKGNKKYGGDVLLMLISRMKTALGIDENWDGRLRHWKIPTKLNLPNSAYLIPIPKGIEVNGWLLKEGWFVQVNVDPVVVGAGTTTLVVAPR
;
A
#
# COMPACT_ATOMS: atom_id res chain seq x y z
N MET A 1 -9.29 5.46 13.32
CA MET A 1 -8.84 4.74 12.11
C MET A 1 -9.66 3.47 12.05
N GLU A 2 -10.51 3.33 11.05
CA GLU A 2 -11.37 2.15 10.89
C GLU A 2 -10.97 1.43 9.59
N PRO A 3 -10.46 0.18 9.67
CA PRO A 3 -10.18 -0.61 8.48
C PRO A 3 -11.48 -0.90 7.72
N ARG A 4 -11.40 -0.86 6.39
CA ARG A 4 -12.49 -1.24 5.47
C ARG A 4 -12.04 -2.40 4.61
N ARG A 5 -12.95 -3.29 4.22
CA ARG A 5 -12.64 -4.31 3.22
C ARG A 5 -12.66 -3.70 1.83
N LEU A 6 -11.82 -4.23 0.94
CA LEU A 6 -11.78 -3.78 -0.45
C LEU A 6 -13.05 -4.19 -1.21
N ASP A 7 -13.54 -5.41 -0.98
CA ASP A 7 -14.76 -5.95 -1.60
C ASP A 7 -16.05 -5.25 -1.14
N ASP A 8 -16.09 -4.76 0.11
CA ASP A 8 -17.21 -3.92 0.59
C ASP A 8 -17.31 -2.56 -0.16
N VAL A 9 -16.21 -2.09 -0.74
CA VAL A 9 -16.18 -0.85 -1.54
C VAL A 9 -16.47 -1.16 -3.01
N THR A 10 -15.72 -2.11 -3.58
CA THR A 10 -15.94 -2.61 -4.93
C THR A 10 -15.14 -3.88 -5.17
N ASP A 11 -15.77 -4.87 -5.83
CA ASP A 11 -15.11 -6.09 -6.31
C ASP A 11 -13.87 -5.79 -7.18
N VAL A 12 -13.88 -4.64 -7.87
CA VAL A 12 -12.78 -4.19 -8.72
C VAL A 12 -11.50 -3.94 -7.90
N ALA A 13 -11.61 -3.40 -6.69
CA ALA A 13 -10.44 -3.05 -5.87
C ALA A 13 -9.72 -4.32 -5.38
N GLU A 14 -10.47 -5.33 -4.97
CA GLU A 14 -9.89 -6.62 -4.58
C GLU A 14 -9.29 -7.37 -5.77
N GLY A 15 -9.92 -7.28 -6.95
CA GLY A 15 -9.36 -7.77 -8.21
C GLY A 15 -8.00 -7.12 -8.52
N ILE A 16 -7.90 -5.80 -8.43
CA ILE A 16 -6.64 -5.06 -8.66
C ILE A 16 -5.58 -5.42 -7.62
N ARG A 17 -5.94 -5.57 -6.34
CA ARG A 17 -5.00 -6.03 -5.30
C ARG A 17 -4.39 -7.38 -5.67
N THR A 18 -5.22 -8.30 -6.15
CA THR A 18 -4.80 -9.63 -6.61
C THR A 18 -3.91 -9.53 -7.85
N GLU A 19 -4.23 -8.69 -8.83
CA GLU A 19 -3.38 -8.40 -9.99
C GLU A 19 -1.99 -7.90 -9.55
N ILE A 20 -1.93 -6.92 -8.63
CA ILE A 20 -0.66 -6.41 -8.07
C ILE A 20 0.10 -7.54 -7.37
N LYS A 21 -0.57 -8.38 -6.57
CA LYS A 21 0.04 -9.51 -5.87
C LYS A 21 0.70 -10.50 -6.84
N VAL A 22 0.04 -10.84 -7.93
CA VAL A 22 0.58 -11.72 -8.99
C VAL A 22 1.74 -11.07 -9.73
N LEU A 23 1.73 -9.74 -9.87
CA LEU A 23 2.80 -8.98 -10.52
C LEU A 23 4.06 -8.84 -9.64
N LEU A 24 3.96 -8.97 -8.31
CA LEU A 24 5.08 -8.75 -7.37
C LEU A 24 6.41 -9.45 -7.74
N PRO A 25 6.44 -10.70 -8.25
CA PRO A 25 7.70 -11.34 -8.65
C PRO A 25 8.35 -10.71 -9.90
N GLN A 26 7.59 -9.92 -10.65
CA GLN A 26 7.95 -9.35 -11.95
C GLN A 26 8.17 -7.83 -11.90
N VAL A 27 7.78 -7.15 -10.82
CA VAL A 27 7.97 -5.70 -10.69
C VAL A 27 9.44 -5.35 -10.48
N THR A 28 9.87 -4.26 -11.11
CA THR A 28 11.24 -3.76 -10.99
C THR A 28 11.42 -3.10 -9.63
N THR A 29 12.48 -3.48 -8.90
CA THR A 29 12.94 -2.71 -7.74
C THR A 29 13.65 -1.46 -8.27
N ILE A 30 13.11 -0.28 -7.97
CA ILE A 30 13.67 1.00 -8.43
C ILE A 30 14.59 1.64 -7.39
N GLU A 31 14.45 1.24 -6.12
CA GLU A 31 15.22 1.76 -5.01
C GLU A 31 15.23 0.71 -3.89
N GLU A 32 16.39 0.48 -3.29
CA GLU A 32 16.55 -0.30 -2.06
C GLU A 32 17.37 0.53 -1.08
N ASP A 33 16.85 0.76 0.13
CA ASP A 33 17.55 1.54 1.16
C ASP A 33 18.56 0.68 1.93
N GLU A 34 19.40 1.30 2.77
CA GLU A 34 20.40 0.61 3.60
C GLU A 34 19.79 -0.41 4.56
N LYS A 35 18.48 -0.30 4.85
CA LYS A 35 17.72 -1.21 5.71
C LYS A 35 17.11 -2.37 4.91
N GLY A 36 17.31 -2.40 3.59
CA GLY A 36 16.77 -3.38 2.65
C GLY A 36 15.28 -3.23 2.38
N ASN A 37 14.67 -2.07 2.70
CA ASN A 37 13.33 -1.75 2.26
C ASN A 37 13.37 -1.42 0.77
N LYS A 38 12.37 -1.92 0.04
CA LYS A 38 12.33 -1.79 -1.42
C LYS A 38 11.19 -0.90 -1.84
N LYS A 39 11.44 -0.10 -2.87
CA LYS A 39 10.42 0.62 -3.62
C LYS A 39 10.31 -0.03 -4.99
N TYR A 40 9.08 -0.29 -5.41
CA TYR A 40 8.81 -0.89 -6.71
C TYR A 40 8.28 0.14 -7.70
N GLY A 41 8.56 -0.09 -8.97
CA GLY A 41 8.08 0.71 -10.09
C GLY A 41 7.79 -0.14 -11.32
N GLY A 42 7.54 0.53 -12.45
CA GLY A 42 7.20 -0.07 -13.74
C GLY A 42 5.81 0.34 -14.21
N ASP A 43 5.65 0.48 -15.52
CA ASP A 43 4.45 1.08 -16.13
C ASP A 43 3.17 0.30 -15.81
N VAL A 44 3.24 -1.03 -15.85
CA VAL A 44 2.11 -1.91 -15.49
C VAL A 44 1.71 -1.68 -14.03
N LEU A 45 2.68 -1.57 -13.12
CA LEU A 45 2.39 -1.29 -11.71
C LEU A 45 1.76 0.09 -11.53
N LEU A 46 2.28 1.12 -12.21
CA LEU A 46 1.72 2.47 -12.14
C LEU A 46 0.27 2.51 -12.66
N MET A 47 -0.02 1.80 -13.73
CA MET A 47 -1.38 1.63 -14.24
C MET A 47 -2.30 0.96 -13.21
N LEU A 48 -1.86 -0.12 -12.56
CA LEU A 48 -2.64 -0.82 -11.53
C LEU A 48 -2.88 0.07 -10.31
N ILE A 49 -1.87 0.82 -9.87
CA ILE A 49 -2.00 1.79 -8.78
C ILE A 49 -3.03 2.87 -9.14
N SER A 50 -2.98 3.38 -10.37
CA SER A 50 -3.97 4.35 -10.86
C SER A 50 -5.39 3.78 -10.82
N ARG A 51 -5.60 2.57 -11.36
CA ARG A 51 -6.88 1.85 -11.29
C ARG A 51 -7.35 1.64 -9.85
N MET A 52 -6.45 1.28 -8.93
CA MET A 52 -6.76 1.10 -7.51
C MET A 52 -7.28 2.41 -6.89
N LYS A 53 -6.62 3.54 -7.17
CA LYS A 53 -7.09 4.86 -6.69
C LYS A 53 -8.49 5.17 -7.19
N THR A 54 -8.74 4.97 -8.48
CA THR A 54 -10.06 5.17 -9.09
C THR A 54 -11.11 4.26 -8.45
N ALA A 55 -10.81 2.98 -8.26
CA ALA A 55 -11.73 2.02 -7.66
C ALA A 55 -12.09 2.39 -6.20
N LEU A 56 -11.14 2.96 -5.45
CA LEU A 56 -11.36 3.40 -4.07
C LEU A 56 -11.91 4.83 -3.95
N GLY A 57 -12.15 5.52 -5.06
CA GLY A 57 -12.58 6.92 -5.05
C GLY A 57 -11.55 7.87 -4.41
N ILE A 58 -10.27 7.53 -4.48
CA ILE A 58 -9.18 8.37 -3.96
C ILE A 58 -8.86 9.45 -4.99
N ASP A 59 -8.67 10.68 -4.49
CA ASP A 59 -8.37 11.87 -5.30
C ASP A 59 -7.16 11.65 -6.24
N GLU A 60 -7.27 12.18 -7.46
CA GLU A 60 -6.27 12.01 -8.51
C GLU A 60 -4.91 12.64 -8.16
N ASN A 61 -4.92 13.68 -7.31
CA ASN A 61 -3.74 14.38 -6.82
C ASN A 61 -2.94 13.60 -5.79
N TRP A 62 -3.38 12.40 -5.42
CA TRP A 62 -2.66 11.52 -4.51
C TRP A 62 -1.76 10.58 -5.31
N ASP A 63 -0.55 10.36 -4.80
CA ASP A 63 0.41 9.45 -5.39
C ASP A 63 0.45 8.12 -4.63
N GLY A 64 0.39 7.03 -5.39
CA GLY A 64 0.53 5.68 -4.88
C GLY A 64 1.95 5.15 -5.10
N ARG A 65 2.51 4.49 -4.07
CA ARG A 65 3.84 3.86 -4.12
C ARG A 65 3.77 2.50 -3.47
N LEU A 66 4.26 1.48 -4.17
CA LEU A 66 4.38 0.13 -3.65
C LEU A 66 5.73 -0.04 -2.95
N ARG A 67 5.72 -0.48 -1.70
CA ARG A 67 6.93 -0.63 -0.89
C ARG A 67 6.95 -1.96 -0.14
N HIS A 68 8.12 -2.59 -0.06
CA HIS A 68 8.37 -3.74 0.80
C HIS A 68 9.18 -3.31 2.01
N TRP A 69 8.76 -3.76 3.19
CA TRP A 69 9.41 -3.45 4.46
C TRP A 69 10.22 -4.66 4.91
N LYS A 70 11.54 -4.56 4.97
CA LYS A 70 12.38 -5.63 5.50
C LYS A 70 12.43 -5.62 7.02
N ILE A 71 12.35 -4.43 7.62
CA ILE A 71 12.33 -4.20 9.06
C ILE A 71 11.14 -3.31 9.45
N PRO A 72 10.73 -3.28 10.73
CA PRO A 72 9.74 -2.33 11.19
C PRO A 72 10.20 -0.91 10.88
N THR A 73 9.35 -0.12 10.24
CA THR A 73 9.73 1.17 9.67
C THR A 73 8.76 2.26 10.12
N LYS A 74 9.32 3.37 10.60
CA LYS A 74 8.58 4.60 10.90
C LYS A 74 8.42 5.39 9.60
N LEU A 75 7.19 5.54 9.14
CA LEU A 75 6.82 6.35 7.99
C LEU A 75 6.43 7.74 8.46
N ASN A 76 7.09 8.75 7.89
CA ASN A 76 6.66 10.13 7.99
C ASN A 76 5.73 10.39 6.80
N LEU A 77 4.44 10.16 7.01
CA LEU A 77 3.42 10.34 5.96
C LEU A 77 2.74 11.69 6.18
N PRO A 78 2.16 12.31 5.14
CA PRO A 78 1.22 13.40 5.35
C PRO A 78 0.13 12.96 6.34
N ASN A 79 -0.51 13.92 7.03
CA ASN A 79 -1.60 13.69 8.01
C ASN A 79 -2.84 12.99 7.41
N SER A 80 -2.77 12.50 6.17
CA SER A 80 -3.69 11.53 5.61
C SER A 80 -2.97 10.65 4.58
N ALA A 81 -3.06 9.33 4.74
CA ALA A 81 -2.60 8.37 3.74
C ALA A 81 -3.47 7.10 3.79
N TYR A 82 -3.57 6.37 2.69
CA TYR A 82 -4.13 5.03 2.66
C TYR A 82 -3.03 3.98 2.67
N LEU A 83 -3.22 2.95 3.49
CA LEU A 83 -2.37 1.76 3.53
C LEU A 83 -3.18 0.55 3.08
N ILE A 84 -2.66 -0.15 2.07
CA ILE A 84 -3.28 -1.35 1.51
C ILE A 84 -2.22 -2.47 1.50
N PRO A 85 -2.33 -3.50 2.34
CA PRO A 85 -1.44 -4.64 2.30
C PRO A 85 -1.69 -5.46 1.04
N ILE A 86 -0.62 -5.84 0.34
CA ILE A 86 -0.75 -6.58 -0.92
C ILE A 86 -0.70 -8.09 -0.71
N PRO A 87 0.44 -8.75 -0.40
CA PRO A 87 0.48 -10.21 -0.40
C PRO A 87 0.02 -10.84 0.91
N LYS A 88 0.10 -10.09 2.02
CA LYS A 88 -0.23 -10.51 3.39
C LYS A 88 -0.50 -9.28 4.25
N GLY A 89 -1.12 -9.50 5.41
CA GLY A 89 -1.38 -8.41 6.36
C GLY A 89 -0.13 -7.67 6.82
N ILE A 90 -0.33 -6.50 7.40
CA ILE A 90 0.73 -5.66 7.97
C ILE A 90 0.32 -5.16 9.36
N GLU A 91 1.27 -5.16 10.28
CA GLU A 91 1.10 -4.46 11.54
C GLU A 91 1.25 -2.95 11.31
N VAL A 92 0.26 -2.16 11.72
CA VAL A 92 0.27 -0.70 11.67
C VAL A 92 0.08 -0.23 13.09
N ASN A 93 1.00 0.57 13.66
CA ASN A 93 0.87 1.09 15.03
C ASN A 93 0.43 0.04 16.09
N GLY A 94 0.94 -1.20 16.01
CA GLY A 94 0.61 -2.29 16.94
C GLY A 94 -0.68 -3.08 16.63
N TRP A 95 -1.43 -2.74 15.58
CA TRP A 95 -2.64 -3.46 15.16
C TRP A 95 -2.48 -4.12 13.79
N LEU A 96 -3.07 -5.29 13.57
CA LEU A 96 -2.95 -6.04 12.32
C LEU A 96 -4.00 -5.60 11.29
N LEU A 97 -3.55 -4.98 10.19
CA LEU A 97 -4.34 -4.79 8.99
C LEU A 97 -4.23 -6.02 8.10
N LYS A 98 -5.32 -6.76 7.96
CA LYS A 98 -5.35 -8.03 7.21
C LYS A 98 -5.25 -7.81 5.70
N GLU A 99 -4.85 -8.85 4.98
CA GLU A 99 -4.97 -8.89 3.51
C GLU A 99 -6.43 -8.71 3.09
N GLY A 100 -6.67 -7.98 1.98
CA GLY A 100 -8.02 -7.65 1.51
C GLY A 100 -8.66 -6.47 2.25
N TRP A 101 -7.97 -5.89 3.23
CA TRP A 101 -8.41 -4.70 3.95
C TRP A 101 -7.52 -3.51 3.63
N PHE A 102 -8.04 -2.31 3.84
CA PHE A 102 -7.28 -1.08 3.76
C PHE A 102 -7.73 -0.10 4.84
N VAL A 103 -6.89 0.88 5.14
CA VAL A 103 -7.18 1.89 6.16
C VAL A 103 -6.70 3.25 5.70
N GLN A 104 -7.43 4.30 6.09
CA GLN A 104 -6.90 5.65 6.06
C GLN A 104 -6.22 5.95 7.41
N VAL A 105 -4.92 6.20 7.38
CA VAL A 105 -4.15 6.67 8.53
C VAL A 105 -4.15 8.19 8.53
N ASN A 106 -4.54 8.79 9.66
CA ASN A 106 -4.59 10.24 9.84
C ASN A 106 -3.70 10.66 11.04
N VAL A 107 -2.61 9.93 11.24
CA VAL A 107 -1.64 10.14 12.31
C VAL A 107 -0.24 10.09 11.70
N ASP A 108 0.65 10.96 12.16
CA ASP A 108 2.06 10.95 11.83
C ASP A 108 2.85 10.99 13.15
N PRO A 109 3.70 10.00 13.47
CA PRO A 109 4.18 8.92 12.60
C PRO A 109 3.28 7.69 12.49
N VAL A 110 3.44 6.95 11.39
CA VAL A 110 2.91 5.59 11.23
C VAL A 110 4.04 4.58 11.28
N VAL A 111 3.95 3.60 12.18
CA VAL A 111 4.88 2.47 12.25
C VAL A 111 4.29 1.29 11.51
N VAL A 112 5.01 0.78 10.52
CA VAL A 112 4.64 -0.41 9.75
C VAL A 112 5.55 -1.59 10.08
N GLY A 113 4.96 -2.78 10.22
CA GLY A 113 5.64 -4.03 10.51
C GLY A 113 6.48 -4.56 9.35
N ALA A 114 7.40 -5.46 9.68
CA ALA A 114 8.33 -6.07 8.72
C ALA A 114 7.70 -7.17 7.84
N GLY A 115 8.40 -7.48 6.75
CA GLY A 115 8.22 -8.64 5.90
C GLY A 115 7.14 -8.52 4.85
N THR A 116 6.38 -7.43 4.79
CA THR A 116 5.21 -7.31 3.91
C THR A 116 5.33 -6.15 2.93
N THR A 117 4.56 -6.24 1.85
CA THR A 117 4.51 -5.24 0.79
C THR A 117 3.20 -4.48 0.89
N THR A 118 3.28 -3.16 0.89
CA THR A 118 2.15 -2.26 1.10
C THR A 118 2.10 -1.25 -0.04
N LEU A 119 0.91 -1.06 -0.59
CA LEU A 119 0.60 0.11 -1.38
C LEU A 119 0.27 1.26 -0.43
N VAL A 120 1.10 2.30 -0.48
CA VAL A 120 0.91 3.54 0.26
C VAL A 120 0.39 4.58 -0.72
N VAL A 121 -0.78 5.17 -0.45
CA VAL A 121 -1.34 6.25 -1.27
C VAL A 121 -1.47 7.49 -0.41
N ALA A 122 -0.82 8.59 -0.78
CA ALA A 122 -0.80 9.82 0.01
C ALA A 122 -0.93 11.06 -0.89
N PRO A 123 -1.39 12.21 -0.38
CA PRO A 123 -1.34 13.47 -1.11
C PRO A 123 0.06 13.76 -1.65
N ARG A 124 0.14 14.39 -2.82
CA ARG A 124 1.38 14.90 -3.41
C ARG A 124 2.04 15.98 -2.55
#